data_AF-A0A2H0LA23-F1
#
_entry.id   AF-A0A2H0LA23-F1
#
_cell.length_a   1.000
_cell.length_b   1.000
_cell.length_c   1.000
_cell.angle_alpha   90.00
_cell.angle_beta   90.00
_cell.angle_gamma   90.00
#
_symmetry.space_group_name_H-M   'P 1'
#
loop_
_entity.id
_entity.type
_entity.pdbx_description
1 polymer ?
#
loop_
_entity_poly.entity_id
_entity_poly.type
_entity_poly.pdbx_seq_one_letter_code
_entity_poly.pdbx_strand_id
1 'polypeptide(L)'
;CTPKSGHKNMPPSTLSFVLFIPLQKKGMRTTYSNKQIAQLRQNPCVWHITERTISYTYEFKKRALELYTQGIKPDDIWEQAGFDIDIWKKDYCRYTIKDWRKLVSTGGLESLTKSSGVQADGGYKRATSPENDRVRRLELQVQYLEAENAFLARLRAKRAESNSGLSKNTKSSES
;
A
#
# COMPACT_ATOMS: atom_id res chain seq x y z
N CYS A 1 42.86 56.05 35.32
CA CYS A 1 41.82 55.32 34.56
C CYS A 1 41.67 53.91 35.13
N THR A 2 40.45 53.39 35.06
CA THR A 2 39.83 52.29 35.81
C THR A 2 40.56 50.94 35.88
N PRO A 3 40.15 50.07 36.85
CA PRO A 3 40.95 49.00 37.46
C PRO A 3 40.62 47.60 36.90
N LYS A 4 41.26 46.55 37.45
CA LYS A 4 40.57 45.39 38.09
C LYS A 4 41.55 44.26 38.49
N SER A 5 41.58 43.98 39.79
CA SER A 5 41.76 42.63 40.35
C SER A 5 40.71 41.70 39.73
N GLY A 6 40.94 40.43 39.41
CA GLY A 6 41.63 39.43 40.21
C GLY A 6 40.58 38.46 40.77
N HIS A 7 40.79 37.18 40.49
CA HIS A 7 40.30 35.98 41.19
C HIS A 7 39.01 35.22 40.77
N LYS A 8 39.28 34.03 40.22
CA LYS A 8 38.89 32.67 40.67
C LYS A 8 37.93 31.87 39.76
N ASN A 9 38.48 30.74 39.29
CA ASN A 9 37.84 29.60 38.63
C ASN A 9 36.96 28.79 39.62
N MET A 10 35.77 28.33 39.20
CA MET A 10 35.32 26.92 39.03
C MET A 10 33.81 26.90 38.68
N PRO A 11 33.25 25.82 38.10
CA PRO A 11 32.23 25.91 37.05
C PRO A 11 30.79 25.75 37.57
N PRO A 12 29.78 26.20 36.81
CA PRO A 12 28.42 25.73 37.02
C PRO A 12 28.28 24.30 36.45
N SER A 13 28.02 23.37 37.36
CA SER A 13 27.47 22.05 37.12
C SER A 13 26.18 22.10 36.31
N THR A 14 26.10 21.19 35.34
CA THR A 14 24.88 20.47 34.93
C THR A 14 23.70 21.31 34.47
N LEU A 15 23.51 21.39 33.15
CA LEU A 15 22.26 20.94 32.54
C LEU A 15 22.61 20.43 31.14
N SER A 16 22.61 19.11 31.01
CA SER A 16 22.61 18.39 29.75
C SER A 16 21.29 18.72 29.03
N PHE A 17 21.27 19.84 28.31
CA PHE A 17 20.29 20.03 27.24
C PHE A 17 20.89 19.35 26.01
N VAL A 18 20.70 18.03 25.95
CA VAL A 18 20.58 17.36 24.66
C VAL A 18 19.48 18.14 23.94
N LEU A 19 19.89 19.03 23.03
CA LEU A 19 19.02 19.50 21.97
C LEU A 19 18.63 18.23 21.22
N PHE A 20 17.56 17.61 21.70
CA PHE A 20 16.80 16.62 20.97
C PHE A 20 16.17 17.43 19.85
N ILE A 21 16.98 17.73 18.83
CA ILE A 21 16.52 18.23 17.56
C ILE A 21 15.50 17.17 17.15
N PRO A 22 14.18 17.47 17.18
CA PRO A 22 13.21 16.49 16.76
C PRO A 22 13.57 16.17 15.32
N LEU A 23 13.89 14.90 15.12
CA LEU A 23 14.21 14.25 13.86
C LEU A 23 13.40 14.93 12.76
N GLN A 24 14.08 15.74 11.93
CA GLN A 24 13.45 16.42 10.80
C GLN A 24 12.73 15.33 9.99
N LYS A 25 11.39 15.30 10.08
CA LYS A 25 10.52 14.31 9.42
C LYS A 25 10.70 14.46 7.92
N LYS A 26 11.68 13.72 7.40
CA LYS A 26 11.98 13.56 5.98
C LYS A 26 10.78 12.88 5.32
N GLY A 27 9.99 13.66 4.57
CA GLY A 27 8.88 13.22 3.73
C GLY A 27 7.53 13.08 4.45
N MET A 28 6.76 14.16 4.54
CA MET A 28 5.39 14.16 5.07
C MET A 28 4.41 13.38 4.17
N ARG A 29 4.43 12.05 4.27
CA ARG A 29 3.32 11.20 3.81
C ARG A 29 2.05 11.63 4.55
N THR A 30 0.97 11.87 3.82
CA THR A 30 -0.32 12.24 4.39
C THR A 30 -0.84 11.07 5.22
N THR A 31 -1.24 11.34 6.46
CA THR A 31 -1.80 10.36 7.40
C THR A 31 -3.20 10.84 7.77
N TYR A 32 -4.20 9.99 7.58
CA TYR A 32 -5.58 10.26 7.93
C TYR A 32 -5.87 9.82 9.36
N SER A 33 -6.53 10.68 10.13
CA SER A 33 -7.02 10.32 11.46
C SER A 33 -8.18 9.32 11.37
N ASN A 34 -8.43 8.56 12.44
CA ASN A 34 -9.55 7.61 12.49
C ASN A 34 -10.92 8.27 12.20
N LYS A 35 -11.10 9.54 12.62
CA LYS A 35 -12.32 10.31 12.33
C LYS A 35 -12.46 10.60 10.84
N GLN A 36 -11.39 11.07 10.20
CA GLN A 36 -11.37 11.32 8.75
C GLN A 36 -11.59 10.04 7.95
N ILE A 37 -10.98 8.93 8.37
CA ILE A 37 -11.18 7.62 7.73
C ILE A 37 -12.66 7.21 7.80
N ALA A 38 -13.28 7.35 8.98
CA ALA A 38 -14.69 7.01 9.16
C ALA A 38 -15.63 7.89 8.31
N GLN A 39 -15.34 9.19 8.20
CA GLN A 39 -16.11 10.12 7.36
C GLN A 39 -15.96 9.79 5.88
N LEU A 40 -14.73 9.63 5.39
CA LEU A 40 -14.46 9.35 3.97
C LEU A 40 -15.00 7.98 3.53
N ARG A 41 -15.03 7.00 4.45
CA ARG A 41 -15.57 5.66 4.17
C ARG A 41 -17.08 5.65 3.91
N GLN A 42 -17.82 6.66 4.37
CA GLN A 42 -19.26 6.78 4.11
C GLN A 42 -19.57 7.25 2.68
N ASN A 43 -18.60 7.86 1.99
CA ASN A 43 -18.82 8.40 0.66
C ASN A 43 -18.80 7.26 -0.40
N PRO A 44 -19.82 7.15 -1.28
CA PRO A 44 -19.93 6.08 -2.27
C PRO A 44 -18.82 6.11 -3.34
N CYS A 45 -18.12 7.24 -3.50
CA CYS A 45 -16.99 7.36 -4.43
C CYS A 45 -15.71 6.69 -3.91
N VAL A 46 -15.68 6.30 -2.62
CA VAL A 46 -14.53 5.67 -1.98
C VAL A 46 -14.71 4.15 -1.96
N TRP A 47 -13.79 3.44 -2.62
CA TRP A 47 -13.76 1.97 -2.61
C TRP A 47 -13.10 1.44 -1.33
N HIS A 48 -11.95 2.00 -0.97
CA HIS A 48 -11.18 1.56 0.18
C HIS A 48 -10.33 2.69 0.72
N ILE A 49 -10.16 2.75 2.04
CA ILE A 49 -9.32 3.75 2.69
C ILE A 49 -8.48 3.09 3.77
N THR A 50 -7.19 3.42 3.79
CA THR A 50 -6.27 3.14 4.90
C THR A 50 -5.82 4.45 5.52
N GLU A 51 -5.05 4.36 6.60
CA GLU A 51 -4.38 5.50 7.22
C GLU A 51 -3.57 6.35 6.23
N ARG A 52 -3.12 5.79 5.10
CA ARG A 52 -2.16 6.46 4.20
C ARG A 52 -2.64 6.61 2.77
N THR A 53 -3.65 5.86 2.37
CA THR A 53 -4.06 5.74 0.98
C THR A 53 -5.57 5.72 0.88
N ILE A 54 -6.11 6.47 -0.06
CA ILE A 54 -7.51 6.42 -0.47
C ILE A 54 -7.58 5.83 -1.88
N SER A 55 -8.44 4.83 -2.03
CA SER A 55 -8.74 4.18 -3.29
C SER A 55 -10.15 4.55 -3.69
N TYR A 56 -10.27 5.20 -4.85
CA TYR A 56 -11.56 5.60 -5.41
C TYR A 56 -12.17 4.49 -6.28
N THR A 57 -13.48 4.50 -6.40
CA THR A 57 -14.23 3.61 -7.30
C THR A 57 -13.90 3.90 -8.76
N TYR A 58 -14.02 2.88 -9.62
CA TYR A 58 -13.79 3.04 -11.05
C TYR A 58 -14.73 4.09 -11.67
N GLU A 59 -16.02 4.02 -11.31
CA GLU A 59 -17.05 4.97 -11.79
C GLU A 59 -16.70 6.42 -11.46
N PHE A 60 -16.23 6.68 -10.24
CA PHE A 60 -15.82 8.03 -9.86
C PHE A 60 -14.61 8.50 -10.67
N LYS A 61 -13.59 7.65 -10.84
CA LYS A 61 -12.40 8.01 -11.65
C LYS A 61 -12.77 8.36 -13.09
N LYS A 62 -13.63 7.55 -13.70
CA LYS A 62 -14.11 7.77 -15.07
C LYS A 62 -14.86 9.10 -15.18
N ARG A 63 -15.87 9.31 -14.32
CA ARG A 63 -16.66 10.54 -14.29
C ARG A 63 -15.78 11.78 -14.03
N ALA A 64 -14.84 11.68 -13.11
CA ALA A 64 -13.94 12.78 -12.78
C ALA A 64 -13.05 13.18 -13.98
N LEU A 65 -12.56 12.21 -14.76
CA LEU A 65 -11.81 12.51 -15.99
C LEU A 65 -12.69 13.16 -17.06
N GLU A 66 -13.93 12.68 -17.24
CA GLU A 66 -14.89 13.28 -18.18
C GLU A 66 -15.20 14.73 -17.81
N LEU A 67 -15.57 15.01 -16.56
CA LEU A 67 -15.84 16.36 -16.06
C LEU A 67 -14.61 17.27 -16.20
N TYR A 68 -13.42 16.75 -15.95
CA TYR A 68 -12.20 17.50 -16.14
C TYR A 68 -11.96 17.84 -17.63
N THR A 69 -12.27 16.94 -18.56
CA THR A 69 -12.18 17.25 -20.00
C THR A 69 -13.18 18.31 -20.45
N GLN A 70 -14.29 18.47 -19.73
CA GLN A 70 -15.28 19.54 -19.93
C GLN A 70 -14.83 20.89 -19.33
N GLY A 71 -13.67 20.94 -18.66
CA GLY A 71 -13.10 22.16 -18.10
C GLY A 71 -13.46 22.43 -16.64
N ILE A 72 -14.13 21.51 -15.95
CA ILE A 72 -14.44 21.64 -14.52
C ILE A 72 -13.14 21.50 -13.70
N LYS A 73 -12.98 22.34 -12.67
CA LYS A 73 -11.78 22.29 -11.82
C LYS A 73 -11.76 21.00 -11.00
N PRO A 74 -10.58 20.40 -10.74
CA PRO A 74 -10.46 19.19 -9.93
C PRO A 74 -11.07 19.34 -8.54
N ASP A 75 -10.94 20.51 -7.93
CA ASP A 75 -11.45 20.77 -6.58
C ASP A 75 -12.99 20.71 -6.59
N ASP A 76 -13.63 21.44 -7.51
CA ASP A 76 -15.09 21.42 -7.73
C ASP A 76 -15.65 20.01 -7.99
N ILE A 77 -14.90 19.13 -8.68
CA ILE A 77 -15.32 17.74 -8.94
C ILE A 77 -15.41 16.93 -7.65
N TRP A 78 -14.49 17.15 -6.70
CA TRP A 78 -14.53 16.48 -5.41
C TRP A 78 -15.64 17.06 -4.53
N GLU A 79 -15.79 18.39 -4.53
CA GLU A 79 -16.90 19.09 -3.86
C GLU A 79 -18.27 18.55 -4.30
N GLN A 80 -18.49 18.44 -5.61
CA GLN A 80 -19.73 17.89 -6.19
C GLN A 80 -19.96 16.42 -5.81
N ALA A 81 -18.89 15.67 -5.56
CA ALA A 81 -18.96 14.30 -5.08
C ALA A 81 -19.18 14.19 -3.56
N GLY A 82 -19.41 15.32 -2.87
CA GLY A 82 -19.70 15.37 -1.44
C GLY A 82 -18.46 15.23 -0.57
N PHE A 83 -17.31 15.67 -1.07
CA PHE A 83 -16.06 15.70 -0.32
C PHE A 83 -15.74 17.11 0.18
N ASP A 84 -15.19 17.19 1.40
CA ASP A 84 -14.70 18.43 2.00
C ASP A 84 -13.24 18.69 1.61
N ILE A 85 -13.00 19.65 0.71
CA ILE A 85 -11.69 19.89 0.06
C ILE A 85 -10.59 20.18 1.08
N ASP A 86 -10.93 20.75 2.23
CA ASP A 86 -9.99 21.10 3.28
C ASP A 86 -9.30 19.87 3.92
N ILE A 87 -9.86 18.68 3.72
CA ILE A 87 -9.24 17.41 4.14
C ILE A 87 -7.96 17.14 3.34
N TRP A 88 -7.88 17.61 2.10
CA TRP A 88 -6.74 17.35 1.23
C TRP A 88 -5.70 18.46 1.27
N LYS A 89 -4.45 18.07 0.99
CA LYS A 89 -3.36 19.03 0.77
C LYS A 89 -3.62 19.79 -0.53
N LYS A 90 -3.06 20.99 -0.60
CA LYS A 90 -3.04 21.80 -1.82
C LYS A 90 -2.63 20.97 -3.04
N ASP A 91 -3.37 21.15 -4.14
CA ASP A 91 -3.17 20.49 -5.43
C ASP A 91 -3.40 18.97 -5.45
N TYR A 92 -3.90 18.36 -4.37
CA TYR A 92 -4.14 16.92 -4.32
C TYR A 92 -5.04 16.44 -5.45
N CYS A 93 -6.20 17.09 -5.65
CA CYS A 93 -7.17 16.70 -6.68
C CYS A 93 -6.56 16.85 -8.08
N ARG A 94 -5.82 17.95 -8.31
CA ARG A 94 -5.10 18.18 -9.57
C ARG A 94 -4.08 17.08 -9.88
N TYR A 95 -3.25 16.71 -8.91
CA TYR A 95 -2.27 15.64 -9.10
C TYR A 95 -2.94 14.28 -9.29
N THR A 96 -4.02 14.01 -8.56
CA THR A 96 -4.79 12.76 -8.70
C THR A 96 -5.37 12.61 -10.11
N ILE A 97 -5.99 13.66 -10.66
CA ILE A 97 -6.46 13.67 -12.05
C ILE A 97 -5.31 13.48 -13.05
N LYS A 98 -4.17 14.13 -12.80
CA LYS A 98 -2.97 13.98 -13.65
C LYS A 98 -2.48 12.54 -13.69
N ASP A 99 -2.45 11.87 -12.54
CA ASP A 99 -2.03 10.47 -12.43
C ASP A 99 -2.99 9.53 -13.17
N TRP A 100 -4.31 9.74 -13.03
CA TRP A 100 -5.31 8.96 -13.76
C TRP A 100 -5.22 9.18 -15.27
N ARG A 101 -5.00 10.41 -15.73
CA ARG A 101 -4.80 10.69 -17.15
C ARG A 101 -3.56 9.99 -17.71
N LYS A 102 -2.48 9.94 -16.93
CA LYS A 102 -1.26 9.21 -17.31
C LYS A 102 -1.52 7.70 -17.42
N LEU A 103 -2.28 7.13 -16.49
CA LEU A 103 -2.70 5.72 -16.56
C LEU A 103 -3.50 5.45 -17.83
N VAL A 104 -4.52 6.27 -18.11
CA VAL A 104 -5.37 6.15 -19.30
C VAL A 104 -4.57 6.31 -20.59
N SER A 105 -3.64 7.27 -20.65
CA SER A 105 -2.76 7.45 -21.82
C SER A 105 -1.84 6.25 -22.08
N THR A 106 -1.52 5.46 -21.07
CA THR A 106 -0.58 4.33 -21.20
C THR A 106 -1.32 3.01 -21.44
N GLY A 107 -2.49 2.82 -20.84
CA GLY A 107 -3.18 1.53 -20.80
C GLY A 107 -4.68 1.58 -21.07
N GLY A 108 -5.20 2.69 -21.59
CA GLY A 108 -6.64 2.89 -21.85
C GLY A 108 -7.48 3.02 -20.59
N LEU A 109 -8.80 3.10 -20.75
CA LEU A 109 -9.72 3.31 -19.62
C LEU A 109 -9.71 2.15 -18.62
N GLU A 110 -9.52 0.92 -19.10
CA GLU A 110 -9.40 -0.31 -18.29
C GLU A 110 -8.26 -0.25 -17.26
N SER A 111 -7.25 0.59 -17.51
CA SER A 111 -6.15 0.79 -16.56
C SER A 111 -6.57 1.43 -15.24
N LEU A 112 -7.73 2.10 -15.19
CA LEU A 112 -8.27 2.73 -13.97
C LEU A 112 -8.83 1.71 -12.96
N THR A 113 -9.17 0.51 -13.43
CA THR A 113 -9.68 -0.60 -12.62
C THR A 113 -8.57 -1.22 -11.77
N LYS A 114 -7.31 -1.12 -12.22
CA LYS A 114 -6.17 -1.56 -11.43
C LYS A 114 -6.08 -0.67 -10.19
N SER A 115 -6.16 -1.29 -9.01
CA SER A 115 -5.90 -0.58 -7.76
C SER A 115 -4.51 0.05 -7.86
N SER A 116 -4.43 1.37 -7.70
CA SER A 116 -3.17 2.11 -7.58
C SER A 116 -2.49 1.63 -6.29
N GLY A 117 -1.85 0.46 -6.35
CA GLY A 117 -1.53 -0.32 -5.16
C GLY A 117 -1.18 -1.78 -5.41
N VAL A 118 -1.53 -2.36 -6.58
CA VAL A 118 -0.66 -3.44 -7.08
C VAL A 118 0.66 -2.74 -7.31
N GLN A 119 1.61 -2.97 -6.39
CA GLN A 119 2.99 -2.69 -6.65
C GLN A 119 3.25 -3.39 -7.98
N ALA A 120 3.27 -2.61 -9.06
CA ALA A 120 4.04 -3.03 -10.20
C ALA A 120 5.36 -3.45 -9.56
N ASP A 121 5.70 -4.71 -9.78
CA ASP A 121 7.03 -5.28 -9.78
C ASP A 121 8.17 -4.37 -10.28
N GLY A 122 8.01 -3.05 -10.39
CA GLY A 122 9.04 -2.03 -10.52
C GLY A 122 10.06 -2.02 -9.37
N GLY A 123 10.05 -3.03 -8.49
CA GLY A 123 11.26 -3.53 -7.85
C GLY A 123 12.27 -4.05 -8.88
N TYR A 124 11.86 -4.82 -9.90
CA TYR A 124 12.73 -5.29 -10.98
C TYR A 124 13.44 -4.16 -11.73
N LYS A 125 12.73 -3.07 -12.03
CA LYS A 125 13.33 -1.90 -12.72
C LYS A 125 14.18 -1.00 -11.81
N ARG A 126 14.12 -1.20 -10.49
CA ARG A 126 14.89 -0.45 -9.47
C ARG A 126 15.89 -1.34 -8.71
N ALA A 127 15.97 -2.62 -9.05
CA ALA A 127 16.86 -3.57 -8.40
C ALA A 127 18.29 -3.25 -8.80
N THR A 128 19.18 -3.13 -7.81
CA THR A 128 20.62 -2.93 -8.02
C THR A 128 21.22 -4.07 -8.87
N SER A 129 20.61 -5.27 -8.84
CA SER A 129 20.90 -6.37 -9.76
C SER A 129 19.57 -7.06 -10.16
N PRO A 130 19.04 -6.78 -11.36
CA PRO A 130 17.78 -7.38 -11.82
C PRO A 130 17.85 -8.90 -11.95
N GLU A 131 19.04 -9.46 -12.19
CA GLU A 131 19.25 -10.91 -12.33
C GLU A 131 19.11 -11.62 -10.98
N ASN A 132 19.71 -11.08 -9.91
CA ASN A 132 19.60 -11.67 -8.56
C ASN A 132 18.15 -11.66 -8.05
N ASP A 133 17.41 -10.58 -8.33
CA ASP A 133 15.99 -10.48 -8.01
C ASP A 133 15.11 -11.42 -8.83
N ARG A 134 15.55 -11.79 -10.05
CA ARG A 134 14.89 -12.83 -10.86
C ARG A 134 15.12 -14.20 -10.25
N VAL A 135 16.37 -14.53 -9.91
CA VAL A 135 16.74 -15.80 -9.28
C VAL A 135 15.96 -15.99 -7.98
N ARG A 136 15.98 -15.01 -7.07
CA ARG A 136 15.26 -15.07 -5.79
C ARG A 136 13.76 -15.29 -5.95
N ARG A 137 13.13 -14.67 -6.96
CA ARG A 137 11.69 -14.86 -7.22
C ARG A 137 11.39 -16.24 -7.75
N LEU A 138 12.23 -16.75 -8.65
CA LEU A 138 12.10 -18.10 -9.19
C LEU A 138 12.30 -19.14 -8.08
N GLU A 139 13.28 -18.97 -7.21
CA GLU A 139 13.51 -19.85 -6.04
C GLU A 139 12.30 -19.90 -5.12
N LEU A 140 11.70 -18.74 -4.81
CA LEU A 140 10.50 -18.69 -3.97
C LEU A 140 9.32 -19.40 -4.64
N GLN A 141 9.17 -19.24 -5.97
CA GLN A 141 8.13 -19.93 -6.73
C GLN A 141 8.33 -21.45 -6.73
N VAL A 142 9.58 -21.92 -6.90
CA VAL A 142 9.93 -23.34 -6.82
C VAL A 142 9.59 -23.89 -5.44
N GLN A 143 10.02 -23.23 -4.37
CA GLN A 143 9.71 -23.67 -2.99
C GLN A 143 8.20 -23.77 -2.74
N TYR A 144 7.43 -22.79 -3.23
CA TYR A 144 5.97 -22.81 -3.11
C TYR A 144 5.36 -24.00 -3.85
N LEU A 145 5.75 -24.23 -5.10
CA LEU A 145 5.26 -25.35 -5.91
C LEU A 145 5.65 -26.71 -5.32
N GLU A 146 6.85 -26.83 -4.76
CA GLU A 146 7.30 -28.03 -4.06
C GLU A 146 6.45 -28.32 -2.81
N ALA A 147 6.15 -27.28 -2.02
CA ALA A 147 5.29 -27.40 -0.85
C ALA A 147 3.86 -27.83 -1.24
N GLU A 148 3.30 -27.24 -2.31
CA GLU A 148 2.00 -27.62 -2.85
C GLU A 148 1.99 -29.07 -3.35
N ASN A 149 3.00 -29.48 -4.11
CA ASN A 149 3.13 -30.85 -4.60
C ASN A 149 3.27 -31.87 -3.47
N ALA A 150 4.07 -31.56 -2.44
CA ALA A 150 4.22 -32.40 -1.26
C ALA A 150 2.89 -32.55 -0.51
N PHE A 151 2.12 -31.47 -0.39
CA PHE A 151 0.78 -31.49 0.20
C PHE A 151 -0.19 -32.36 -0.62
N LEU A 152 -0.24 -32.19 -1.94
CA LEU A 152 -1.07 -32.99 -2.83
C LEU A 152 -0.68 -34.48 -2.81
N ALA A 153 0.62 -34.79 -2.75
CA ALA A 153 1.11 -36.16 -2.62
C ALA A 153 0.61 -36.82 -1.32
N ARG A 154 0.65 -36.09 -0.19
CA ARG A 154 0.10 -36.56 1.09
C ARG A 154 -1.40 -36.84 1.00
N LEU A 155 -2.17 -35.99 0.30
CA LEU A 155 -3.60 -36.22 0.09
C LEU A 155 -3.89 -37.45 -0.78
N ARG A 156 -3.09 -37.66 -1.83
CA ARG A 156 -3.21 -38.84 -2.70
C ARG A 156 -2.91 -40.14 -1.93
N ALA A 157 -1.85 -40.15 -1.11
CA ALA A 157 -1.50 -41.30 -0.27
C ALA A 157 -2.64 -41.67 0.69
N LYS A 158 -3.21 -40.70 1.41
CA LYS A 158 -4.36 -40.93 2.31
C LYS A 158 -5.58 -41.54 1.60
N ARG A 159 -5.88 -41.11 0.37
CA ARG A 159 -6.99 -41.71 -0.42
C ARG A 159 -6.68 -43.14 -0.82
N ALA A 160 -5.45 -43.42 -1.25
CA ALA A 160 -5.04 -44.77 -1.63
C ALA A 160 -5.12 -45.75 -0.45
N GLU A 161 -4.67 -45.32 0.75
CA GLU A 161 -4.79 -46.08 1.99
C GLU A 161 -6.26 -46.39 2.32
N SER A 162 -7.13 -45.37 2.24
CA SER A 162 -8.57 -45.52 2.50
C SER A 162 -9.25 -46.50 1.51
N ASN A 163 -8.89 -46.43 0.23
CA ASN A 163 -9.41 -47.35 -0.79
C ASN A 163 -8.89 -48.79 -0.61
N SER A 164 -7.65 -48.97 -0.15
CA SER A 164 -7.08 -50.29 0.14
C SER A 164 -7.68 -50.96 1.39
N GLY A 165 -8.24 -50.16 2.32
CA GLY A 165 -9.01 -50.67 3.47
C GLY A 165 -10.38 -51.23 3.08
N LEU A 166 -10.99 -50.71 2.01
CA LEU A 166 -12.31 -51.14 1.55
C LEU A 166 -12.28 -52.51 0.86
N SER A 167 -11.19 -52.87 0.16
CA SER A 167 -11.11 -54.14 -0.57
C SER A 167 -10.85 -55.38 0.32
N LYS A 168 -10.52 -55.20 1.60
CA LYS A 168 -10.31 -56.32 2.54
C LYS A 168 -11.59 -56.80 3.21
N ASN A 169 -12.68 -56.02 3.14
CA ASN A 169 -13.92 -56.29 3.88
C ASN A 169 -15.02 -56.95 3.01
N THR A 170 -14.86 -57.00 1.68
CA THR A 170 -15.86 -57.55 0.76
C THR A 170 -15.67 -59.03 0.41
N LYS A 171 -14.67 -59.73 0.99
CA LYS A 171 -14.42 -61.16 0.71
C LYS A 171 -14.82 -62.13 1.85
N SER A 172 -15.46 -61.65 2.91
CA SER A 172 -15.79 -62.47 4.10
C SER A 172 -17.29 -62.69 4.34
N SER A 173 -18.14 -62.39 3.35
CA SER A 173 -19.59 -62.55 3.46
C SER A 173 -20.15 -63.27 2.23
N GLU A 174 -19.62 -64.46 1.93
CA GLU A 174 -20.23 -65.46 1.05
C GLU A 174 -19.72 -66.84 1.52
N SER A 175 -20.40 -67.42 2.52
CA SER A 175 -20.42 -68.86 2.84
C SER A 175 -21.55 -69.12 3.84
#